data_AF-A0A1H1DLA4-F1
#
_entry.id   AF-A0A1H1DLA4-F1
#
_cell.length_a   1.000
_cell.length_b   1.000
_cell.length_c   1.000
_cell.angle_alpha   90.00
_cell.angle_beta   90.00
_cell.angle_gamma   90.00
#
_symmetry.space_group_name_H-M   'P 1'
#
loop_
_entity.id
_entity.type
_entity.pdbx_description
1 polymer ?
#
loop_
_entity_poly.entity_id
_entity_poly.type
_entity_poly.pdbx_seq_one_letter_code
_entity_poly.pdbx_strand_id
1 'polypeptide(L)' 'MAADLRMKAIHDDLQATAADLERVSRDLRGHVLYLQHSVHQADAVEVLGRIAGLKTSVDDLRGVADSIHY' A
#
# COMPACT_ATOMS: atom_id res chain seq x y z
N MET A 1 -1.06 4.90 30.26
CA MET A 1 -1.11 3.42 30.24
C MET A 1 -2.14 2.85 29.27
N ALA A 2 -3.46 2.96 29.47
CA ALA A 2 -4.42 2.40 28.50
C ALA A 2 -4.46 3.15 27.14
N ALA A 3 -4.30 4.48 27.18
CA ALA A 3 -4.24 5.31 25.98
C ALA A 3 -2.99 5.02 25.12
N ASP A 4 -1.82 4.91 25.76
CA ASP A 4 -0.54 4.61 25.08
C ASP A 4 -0.58 3.23 24.39
N LEU A 5 -1.18 2.22 25.03
CA LEU A 5 -1.39 0.90 24.42
C LEU A 5 -2.29 0.95 23.20
N ARG A 6 -3.38 1.73 23.25
CA ARG A 6 -4.26 1.92 22.10
C ARG A 6 -3.55 2.67 20.97
N MET A 7 -2.75 3.67 21.32
CA MET A 7 -2.01 4.47 20.36
C MET A 7 -0.93 3.65 19.66
N LYS A 8 -0.23 2.79 20.40
CA LYS A 8 0.67 1.77 19.86
C LYS A 8 -0.05 0.80 18.91
N ALA A 9 -1.21 0.28 19.30
CA ALA A 9 -1.96 -0.64 18.45
C ALA A 9 -2.34 0.01 17.10
N ILE A 10 -2.79 1.28 17.13
CA ILE A 10 -3.09 2.03 15.89
C ILE A 10 -1.83 2.21 15.03
N HIS A 11 -0.70 2.57 15.64
CA HIS A 11 0.58 2.64 14.93
C HIS A 11 0.91 1.32 14.23
N ASP A 12 0.82 0.20 14.96
CA ASP A 12 1.17 -1.13 14.43
C ASP A 12 0.20 -1.56 13.31
N ASP A 13 -1.09 -1.26 13.45
CA ASP A 13 -2.12 -1.53 12.43
C ASP A 13 -1.88 -0.73 11.14
N LEU A 14 -1.48 0.55 11.26
CA LEU A 14 -1.16 1.39 10.10
C LEU A 14 0.07 0.86 9.35
N GLN A 15 1.12 0.47 10.08
CA GLN A 15 2.33 -0.12 9.49
C GLN A 15 2.03 -1.47 8.82
N ALA A 16 1.21 -2.32 9.45
CA ALA A 16 0.79 -3.60 8.88
C ALA A 16 -0.04 -3.41 7.60
N THR A 17 -1.01 -2.49 7.63
CA THR A 17 -1.84 -2.17 6.47
C THR A 17 -0.99 -1.64 5.32
N ALA A 18 -0.02 -0.75 5.60
CA ALA A 18 0.91 -0.26 4.59
C ALA A 18 1.73 -1.40 3.96
N ALA A 19 2.24 -2.35 4.76
CA ALA A 19 2.96 -3.50 4.25
C ALA A 19 2.11 -4.42 3.37
N ASP A 20 0.83 -4.59 3.70
CA ASP A 20 -0.12 -5.37 2.89
C ASP A 20 -0.41 -4.68 1.55
N LEU A 21 -0.59 -3.36 1.53
CA LEU A 21 -0.78 -2.61 0.28
C LEU A 21 0.47 -2.67 -0.63
N GLU A 22 1.67 -2.66 -0.06
CA GLU A 22 2.89 -2.89 -0.83
C GLU A 22 2.95 -4.30 -1.42
N ARG A 23 2.49 -5.30 -0.68
CA ARG A 23 2.40 -6.68 -1.19
C ARG A 23 1.45 -6.77 -2.37
N VAL A 24 0.24 -6.21 -2.23
CA VAL A 24 -0.73 -6.15 -3.33
C VAL A 24 -0.15 -5.41 -4.54
N SER A 25 0.57 -4.31 -4.32
CA SER A 25 1.23 -3.56 -5.39
C SER A 25 2.29 -4.39 -6.14
N ARG A 26 3.06 -5.22 -5.43
CA ARG A 26 4.03 -6.14 -6.04
C ARG A 26 3.33 -7.22 -6.86
N ASP A 27 2.26 -7.80 -6.34
CA ASP A 27 1.49 -8.84 -7.03
C ASP A 27 0.86 -8.28 -8.32
N LEU A 28 0.28 -7.08 -8.26
CA LEU A 28 -0.25 -6.37 -9.42
C LEU A 28 0.83 -6.06 -10.47
N ARG A 29 2.07 -5.80 -10.05
CA ARG A 29 3.17 -5.55 -10.98
C ARG A 29 3.53 -6.79 -11.80
N GLY A 30 3.40 -7.98 -11.21
CA GLY A 30 3.49 -9.25 -11.95
C GLY A 30 2.39 -9.36 -13.02
N HIS A 31 1.17 -8.93 -12.68
CA HIS A 31 0.05 -8.92 -13.63
C HIS A 31 0.24 -7.91 -14.76
N VAL A 32 0.79 -6.73 -14.48
CA VAL A 32 1.15 -5.73 -15.51
C VAL A 32 2.08 -6.33 -16.56
N LEU A 33 3.11 -7.07 -16.13
CA LEU A 33 4.05 -7.71 -17.06
C LEU A 33 3.33 -8.69 -18.00
N TYR A 34 2.39 -9.47 -17.47
CA TYR A 34 1.55 -10.34 -18.29
C TYR A 34 0.70 -9.53 -19.30
N LEU A 35 0.01 -8.49 -18.84
CA LEU A 35 -0.86 -7.67 -19.68
C LEU A 35 -0.09 -6.94 -20.79
N GLN A 36 1.12 -6.44 -20.50
CA GLN A 36 2.00 -5.77 -21.48
C GLN A 36 2.39 -6.67 -22.67
N HIS A 37 2.48 -7.99 -22.45
CA HIS A 37 2.79 -8.97 -23.49
C HIS A 37 1.54 -9.63 -24.10
N SER A 38 0.35 -9.14 -23.75
CA SER A 38 -0.92 -9.61 -24.28
C SER A 38 -1.57 -8.54 -25.19
N VAL A 39 -2.77 -8.82 -25.70
CA VAL A 39 -3.60 -7.82 -26.40
C VAL A 39 -4.14 -6.73 -25.46
N HIS A 40 -4.03 -6.92 -24.14
CA HIS A 40 -4.58 -6.06 -23.08
C HIS A 40 -3.59 -5.00 -22.58
N GLN A 41 -2.80 -4.39 -23.48
CA GLN A 41 -1.80 -3.39 -23.09
C GLN A 41 -2.42 -2.14 -22.44
N ALA A 42 -3.63 -1.76 -22.83
CA ALA A 42 -4.36 -0.65 -22.21
C ALA A 42 -4.67 -0.94 -20.72
N ASP A 43 -5.08 -2.17 -20.40
CA ASP A 43 -5.37 -2.60 -19.04
C ASP A 43 -4.10 -2.56 -18.18
N ALA A 44 -2.93 -2.81 -18.78
CA ALA A 44 -1.64 -2.67 -18.09
C ALA A 44 -1.39 -1.23 -17.60
N VAL A 45 -1.80 -0.22 -18.38
CA VAL A 45 -1.67 1.20 -17.99
C VAL A 45 -2.62 1.52 -16.84
N GLU A 46 -3.84 1.01 -16.86
CA GLU A 46 -4.79 1.18 -15.77
C GLU A 46 -4.26 0.56 -14.46
N VAL A 47 -3.75 -0.68 -14.52
CA VAL A 47 -3.19 -1.36 -13.35
C VAL A 47 -1.96 -0.62 -12.83
N LEU A 48 -1.11 -0.06 -13.70
CA LEU A 48 0.00 0.81 -13.28
C LEU A 48 -0.51 2.06 -12.52
N GLY A 49 -1.61 2.66 -12.96
CA GLY A 49 -2.28 3.75 -12.24
C GLY A 49 -2.75 3.34 -10.85
N ARG A 50 -3.34 2.14 -10.72
CA ARG A 50 -3.76 1.58 -9.42
C ARG A 50 -2.55 1.34 -8.50
N ILE A 51 -1.44 0.81 -9.02
CA ILE A 51 -0.20 0.64 -8.25
C ILE A 51 0.34 1.98 -7.75
N ALA A 52 0.29 3.04 -8.57
CA ALA A 52 0.71 4.37 -8.15
C ALA A 52 -0.18 4.89 -7.00
N GLY A 53 -1.50 4.72 -7.09
CA GLY A 53 -2.42 5.09 -6.02
C GLY A 53 -2.17 4.33 -4.71
N LEU A 54 -1.92 3.01 -4.79
CA LEU A 54 -1.56 2.21 -3.62
C LEU A 54 -0.27 2.69 -2.97
N LYS A 55 0.73 3.08 -3.76
CA LYS A 55 1.97 3.64 -3.23
C LYS A 55 1.72 4.94 -2.46
N THR A 56 0.88 5.84 -2.98
CA THR A 56 0.50 7.06 -2.26
C THR A 56 -0.19 6.72 -0.94
N SER A 57 -1.12 5.77 -0.93
CA SER A 57 -1.77 5.33 0.31
C SER A 57 -0.79 4.73 1.33
N VAL A 58 0.21 3.99 0.87
CA VAL A 58 1.29 3.46 1.75
C VAL A 58 2.08 4.60 2.38
N ASP A 59 2.48 5.58 1.57
CA ASP A 59 3.25 6.74 2.04
C ASP A 59 2.44 7.53 3.08
N ASP A 60 1.13 7.73 2.85
CA ASP A 60 0.22 8.39 3.79
C ASP A 60 0.06 7.60 5.10
N LEU A 61 -0.18 6.28 5.03
CA LEU A 61 -0.34 5.43 6.21
C LEU A 61 0.91 5.45 7.10
N ARG A 62 2.10 5.37 6.48
CA ARG A 62 3.37 5.45 7.20
C ARG A 62 3.60 6.84 7.77
N GLY A 63 3.28 7.90 7.03
CA GLY A 63 3.38 9.26 7.53
C GLY A 63 2.52 9.51 8.77
N VAL A 64 1.30 8.97 8.79
CA VAL A 64 0.43 9.05 9.98
C VAL A 64 1.01 8.20 11.11
N ALA A 65 1.45 6.97 10.84
CA ALA A 65 2.06 6.12 11.86
C ALA A 65 3.29 6.78 12.49
N ASP A 66 4.17 7.38 11.70
CA ASP A 66 5.39 8.05 12.18
C ASP A 66 5.09 9.30 13.02
N SER A 67 3.91 9.91 12.85
CA SER A 67 3.42 11.03 13.66
C SER A 67 2.87 10.61 15.03
N ILE A 68 2.62 9.31 15.23
CA ILE A 68 2.08 8.77 16.47
C ILE A 68 3.23 8.54 17.47
N HIS A 69 3.21 9.31 18.56
CA HIS A 69 4.11 9.15 19.70
C HIS A 69 3.33 8.65 20.92
N TYR A 70 3.85 7.63 21.61
CA TYR A 70 3.23 6.98 22.77
C TYR A 70 4.26 6.53 23.79
#